data_AF-A0A355WIP3-F1
#
_entry.id   AF-A0A355WIP3-F1
#
_cell.length_a   1.000
_cell.length_b   1.000
_cell.length_c   1.000
_cell.angle_alpha   90.00
_cell.angle_beta   90.00
_cell.angle_gamma   90.00
#
_symmetry.space_group_name_H-M   'P 1'
#
loop_
_entity.id
_entity.type
_entity.pdbx_description
1 polymer ?
#
loop_
_entity_poly.entity_id
_entity_poly.type
_entity_poly.pdbx_seq_one_letter_code
_entity_poly.pdbx_strand_id
1 'polypeptide(L)'
;MTQVTKTLILALGLCILFMTSGVQAQISWIQVESQRSINDTKARAQVYAAEFPQTKAFSTQTGWYAIVLGPMDAAEAQTTLTRLKADGQIPRDSLITDGGTHISQLWPLSDG
;
A
#
# COMPACT_ATOMS: atom_id res chain seq x y z
N MET A 1 -45.52 31.05 46.20
CA MET A 1 -46.07 31.60 44.95
C MET A 1 -45.03 31.31 43.87
N THR A 2 -45.16 30.16 43.18
CA THR A 2 -45.61 30.02 41.76
C THR A 2 -44.64 30.68 40.77
N GLN A 3 -44.16 30.14 39.65
CA GLN A 3 -44.16 28.83 38.93
C GLN A 3 -43.64 29.19 37.51
N VAL A 4 -42.73 28.39 36.88
CA VAL A 4 -42.50 28.16 35.42
C VAL A 4 -42.28 29.41 34.47
N THR A 5 -41.32 29.52 33.53
CA THR A 5 -41.15 28.71 32.30
C THR A 5 -39.97 29.18 31.42
N LYS A 6 -39.33 28.21 30.74
CA LYS A 6 -38.40 28.22 29.59
C LYS A 6 -38.56 29.34 28.54
N THR A 7 -37.43 29.89 28.03
CA THR A 7 -37.18 30.19 26.58
C THR A 7 -35.65 30.39 26.40
N LEU A 8 -34.90 29.40 25.89
CA LEU A 8 -34.60 29.06 24.48
C LEU A 8 -33.60 30.02 23.78
N ILE A 9 -32.36 29.53 23.63
CA ILE A 9 -31.42 29.64 22.48
C ILE A 9 -31.13 31.05 21.93
N LEU A 10 -29.84 31.45 21.94
CA LEU A 10 -29.19 31.99 20.74
C LEU A 10 -27.66 31.91 20.81
N ALA A 11 -27.10 31.25 19.79
CA ALA A 11 -25.73 31.35 19.26
C ALA A 11 -24.56 30.75 20.07
N LEU A 12 -24.64 29.44 20.36
CA LEU A 12 -23.47 28.56 20.42
C LEU A 12 -22.92 28.40 18.98
N GLY A 13 -22.20 29.40 18.49
CA GLY A 13 -21.78 29.51 17.09
C GLY A 13 -20.28 29.69 16.93
N LEU A 14 -19.46 28.73 17.41
CA LEU A 14 -18.07 28.56 16.96
C LEU A 14 -17.54 27.17 17.35
N CYS A 15 -18.21 26.12 16.90
CA CYS A 15 -17.65 24.77 16.92
C CYS A 15 -17.70 24.24 15.49
N ILE A 16 -16.63 23.54 15.09
CA ILE A 16 -16.38 22.95 13.77
C ILE A 16 -15.66 23.91 12.80
N LEU A 17 -14.48 24.40 13.20
CA LEU A 17 -13.44 24.72 12.23
C LEU A 17 -12.72 23.41 11.86
N PHE A 18 -13.09 22.88 10.69
CA PHE A 18 -12.24 22.13 9.77
C PHE A 18 -11.27 21.10 10.39
N MET A 19 -11.79 19.93 10.79
CA MET A 19 -10.98 18.70 10.77
C MET A 19 -11.20 17.97 9.44
N THR A 20 -10.79 18.58 8.33
CA THR A 20 -10.61 17.85 7.08
C THR A 20 -9.16 17.37 7.07
N SER A 21 -8.90 16.23 7.71
CA SER A 21 -7.65 15.51 7.48
C SER A 21 -7.63 15.12 6.02
N GLY A 22 -6.85 15.82 5.19
CA GLY A 22 -6.60 15.41 3.83
C GLY A 22 -5.92 14.05 3.87
N VAL A 23 -6.62 13.00 3.43
CA VAL A 23 -5.99 11.71 3.16
C VAL A 23 -5.07 11.94 1.97
N GLN A 24 -3.78 12.18 2.21
CA GLN A 24 -2.79 12.10 1.16
C GLN A 24 -2.75 10.65 0.71
N ALA A 25 -2.99 10.42 -0.59
CA ALA A 25 -2.83 9.10 -1.20
C ALA A 25 -1.38 8.66 -1.04
N GLN A 26 -1.13 7.79 -0.07
CA GLN A 26 0.19 7.20 0.15
C GLN A 26 0.33 5.99 -0.76
N ILE A 27 1.27 6.09 -1.71
CA ILE A 27 1.63 4.98 -2.58
C ILE A 27 2.24 3.86 -1.74
N SER A 28 1.75 2.65 -1.94
CA SER A 28 2.18 1.43 -1.27
C SER A 28 2.40 0.30 -2.26
N TRP A 29 3.24 -0.64 -1.85
CA TRP A 29 3.58 -1.85 -2.58
C TRP A 29 3.40 -3.05 -1.68
N ILE A 30 3.02 -4.20 -2.23
CA ILE A 30 3.07 -5.47 -1.51
C ILE A 30 4.34 -6.19 -1.96
N GLN A 31 5.35 -6.29 -1.09
CA GLN A 31 6.51 -7.11 -1.33
C GLN A 31 6.18 -8.57 -1.04
N VAL A 32 6.31 -9.42 -2.07
CA VAL A 32 5.97 -10.85 -1.99
C VAL A 32 7.19 -11.74 -1.86
N GLU A 33 8.36 -11.31 -2.34
CA GLU A 33 9.58 -12.09 -2.25
C GLU A 33 10.84 -11.21 -2.30
N SER A 34 11.89 -11.66 -1.62
CA SER A 34 13.23 -11.06 -1.65
C SER A 34 14.24 -12.07 -2.18
N GLN A 35 15.01 -11.69 -3.19
CA GLN A 35 16.00 -12.54 -3.85
C GLN A 35 17.42 -12.03 -3.66
N ARG A 36 18.40 -12.96 -3.69
CA ARG A 36 19.84 -12.64 -3.68
C ARG A 36 20.46 -12.57 -5.08
N SER A 37 19.77 -13.11 -6.08
CA SER A 37 20.26 -13.25 -7.46
C SER A 37 19.32 -12.51 -8.41
N ILE A 38 19.89 -11.64 -9.25
CA ILE A 38 19.13 -10.92 -10.29
C ILE A 38 18.43 -11.87 -11.27
N ASN A 39 19.06 -13.01 -11.58
CA ASN A 39 18.49 -13.99 -12.50
C ASN A 39 17.27 -14.68 -11.87
N ASP A 40 17.37 -15.04 -10.60
CA ASP A 40 16.26 -15.65 -9.86
C ASP A 40 15.13 -14.64 -9.71
N THR A 41 15.43 -13.37 -9.43
CA THR A 41 14.42 -12.29 -9.39
C THR A 41 13.62 -12.19 -10.68
N LYS A 42 14.30 -12.18 -11.84
CA LYS A 42 13.61 -12.05 -13.13
C LYS A 42 12.73 -13.26 -13.43
N ALA A 43 13.26 -14.47 -13.21
CA ALA A 43 12.50 -15.71 -13.42
C ALA A 43 11.25 -15.76 -12.51
N ARG A 44 11.41 -15.40 -11.23
CA ARG A 44 10.31 -15.39 -10.26
C ARG A 44 9.30 -14.27 -10.53
N ALA A 45 9.76 -13.08 -10.92
CA ALA A 45 8.88 -11.99 -11.30
C ALA A 45 8.03 -12.34 -12.53
N GLN A 46 8.58 -13.08 -13.50
CA GLN A 46 7.81 -13.60 -14.62
C GLN A 46 6.70 -14.57 -14.18
N VAL A 47 7.01 -15.47 -13.23
CA VAL A 47 6.01 -16.40 -12.67
C VAL A 47 4.89 -15.63 -11.96
N TYR A 48 5.22 -14.69 -11.08
CA TYR A 48 4.20 -13.86 -10.42
C TYR A 48 3.42 -13.00 -11.43
N ALA A 49 4.07 -12.49 -12.48
CA ALA A 49 3.42 -11.68 -13.50
C ALA A 49 2.34 -12.44 -14.30
N ALA A 50 2.43 -13.77 -14.36
CA ALA A 50 1.40 -14.60 -15.00
C ALA A 50 0.07 -14.59 -14.23
N GLU A 51 0.10 -14.46 -12.89
CA GLU A 51 -1.09 -14.38 -12.03
C GLU A 51 -1.43 -12.93 -11.65
N PHE A 52 -0.40 -12.09 -11.48
CA PHE A 52 -0.49 -10.71 -11.03
C PHE A 52 0.19 -9.78 -12.05
N PRO A 53 -0.53 -9.30 -13.07
CA PRO A 53 0.05 -8.45 -14.12
C PRO A 53 0.73 -7.17 -13.61
N GLN A 54 0.33 -6.67 -12.43
CA GLN A 54 0.96 -5.55 -11.73
C GLN A 54 2.29 -5.88 -11.03
N THR A 55 2.86 -7.07 -11.26
CA THR A 55 4.17 -7.45 -10.71
C THR A 55 5.28 -6.55 -11.24
N LYS A 56 6.13 -6.08 -10.33
CA LYS A 56 7.38 -5.41 -10.64
C LYS A 56 8.51 -6.04 -9.82
N ALA A 57 9.74 -5.83 -10.28
CA ALA A 57 10.92 -6.17 -9.49
C ALA A 57 11.92 -5.03 -9.49
N PHE A 58 12.62 -4.85 -8.37
CA PHE A 58 13.58 -3.77 -8.17
C PHE A 58 14.85 -4.28 -7.50
N SER A 59 16.00 -3.67 -7.83
CA SER A 59 17.16 -3.69 -6.94
C SER A 59 16.90 -2.80 -5.72
N THR A 60 17.50 -3.16 -4.58
CA THR A 60 17.40 -2.38 -3.34
C THR A 60 18.77 -1.89 -2.85
N GLN A 61 18.76 -0.90 -1.96
CA GLN A 61 19.99 -0.34 -1.37
C GLN A 61 20.84 -1.34 -0.59
N THR A 62 20.25 -2.43 -0.11
CA THR A 62 20.93 -3.46 0.71
C THR A 62 21.55 -4.59 -0.12
N GLY A 63 21.53 -4.48 -1.45
CA GLY A 63 22.04 -5.52 -2.36
C GLY A 63 21.09 -6.71 -2.53
N TRP A 64 19.84 -6.58 -2.09
CA TRP A 64 18.77 -7.54 -2.34
C TRP A 64 17.91 -7.08 -3.51
N TYR A 65 17.05 -7.98 -3.98
CA TYR A 65 16.12 -7.70 -5.07
C TYR A 65 14.70 -8.00 -4.62
N ALA A 66 13.83 -6.98 -4.65
CA ALA A 66 12.44 -7.09 -4.22
C ALA A 66 11.54 -7.42 -5.40
N ILE A 67 10.63 -8.38 -5.22
CA ILE A 67 9.48 -8.62 -6.11
C ILE A 67 8.25 -8.08 -5.41
N VAL A 68 7.53 -7.19 -6.09
CA VAL A 68 6.42 -6.41 -5.51
C VAL A 68 5.20 -6.40 -6.42
N LEU A 69 4.03 -6.23 -5.83
CA LEU A 69 2.77 -5.95 -6.53
C LEU A 69 2.41 -4.47 -6.33
N GLY A 70 2.11 -3.75 -7.41
CA GLY A 70 1.67 -2.35 -7.34
C GLY A 70 2.28 -1.42 -8.39
N PRO A 71 2.27 -0.09 -8.16
CA PRO A 71 1.86 0.60 -6.94
C PRO A 71 0.33 0.59 -6.71
N MET A 72 -0.11 0.78 -5.47
CA MET A 72 -1.53 0.93 -5.10
C MET A 72 -1.70 1.85 -3.88
N ASP A 73 -2.93 2.26 -3.60
CA ASP A 73 -3.23 3.05 -2.40
C ASP A 73 -3.02 2.23 -1.12
N ALA A 74 -2.58 2.87 -0.04
CA ALA A 74 -2.29 2.18 1.23
C ALA A 74 -3.49 1.36 1.78
N ALA A 75 -4.71 1.88 1.66
CA ALA A 75 -5.92 1.17 2.09
C ALA A 75 -6.21 -0.06 1.21
N GLU A 76 -5.96 0.05 -0.09
CA GLU A 76 -6.06 -1.05 -1.05
C GLU A 76 -4.99 -2.10 -0.77
N ALA A 77 -3.75 -1.69 -0.50
CA ALA A 77 -2.64 -2.58 -0.17
C ALA A 77 -2.94 -3.46 1.04
N GLN A 78 -3.51 -2.89 2.11
CA GLN A 78 -3.86 -3.67 3.31
C GLN A 78 -4.96 -4.70 3.03
N THR A 79 -5.99 -4.30 2.30
CA THR A 79 -7.10 -5.19 1.93
C THR A 79 -6.62 -6.32 1.02
N THR A 80 -5.84 -5.97 0.00
CA THR A 80 -5.26 -6.92 -0.96
C THR A 80 -4.28 -7.88 -0.30
N LEU A 81 -3.36 -7.39 0.55
CA LEU A 81 -2.42 -8.24 1.30
C LEU A 81 -3.16 -9.29 2.13
N THR A 82 -4.18 -8.85 2.88
CA THR A 82 -4.96 -9.72 3.77
C THR A 82 -5.68 -10.80 2.97
N ARG A 83 -6.34 -10.42 1.87
CA ARG A 83 -7.04 -11.35 0.99
C ARG A 83 -6.08 -12.35 0.35
N LEU A 84 -5.01 -11.89 -0.31
CA LEU A 84 -4.05 -12.76 -1.00
C LEU A 84 -3.36 -13.74 -0.03
N LYS A 85 -3.06 -13.33 1.20
CA LYS A 85 -2.53 -14.24 2.23
C LYS A 85 -3.55 -15.27 2.70
N ALA A 86 -4.81 -14.87 2.88
CA ALA A 86 -5.89 -15.78 3.27
C ALA A 86 -6.17 -16.83 2.18
N ASP A 87 -6.13 -16.40 0.92
CA ASP A 87 -6.32 -17.25 -0.26
C ASP A 87 -5.07 -18.10 -0.59
N GLY A 88 -3.94 -17.86 0.10
CA GLY A 88 -2.68 -18.58 -0.12
C GLY A 88 -1.97 -18.26 -1.44
N GLN A 89 -2.35 -17.17 -2.12
CA GLN A 89 -1.80 -16.80 -3.42
C GLN A 89 -0.43 -16.09 -3.33
N ILE A 90 -0.06 -15.60 -2.14
CA ILE A 90 1.26 -15.01 -1.87
C ILE A 90 1.86 -15.58 -0.57
N PRO A 91 3.19 -15.51 -0.37
CA PRO A 91 3.84 -15.95 0.86
C PRO A 91 3.29 -15.25 2.11
N ARG A 92 3.21 -15.98 3.23
CA ARG A 92 2.66 -15.46 4.50
C ARG A 92 3.48 -14.34 5.11
N ASP A 93 4.76 -14.25 4.77
CA ASP A 93 5.72 -13.22 5.17
C ASP A 93 5.72 -11.99 4.24
N SER A 94 4.85 -11.94 3.22
CA SER A 94 4.66 -10.75 2.39
C SER A 94 4.30 -9.53 3.25
N LEU A 95 4.75 -8.34 2.86
CA LEU A 95 4.60 -7.12 3.65
C LEU A 95 4.35 -5.89 2.79
N ILE A 96 3.80 -4.83 3.39
CA ILE A 96 3.61 -3.55 2.69
C ILE A 96 4.89 -2.71 2.82
N THR A 97 5.32 -2.11 1.71
CA THR A 97 6.41 -1.13 1.67
C THR A 97 5.95 0.17 1.01
N ASP A 98 6.64 1.27 1.31
CA ASP A 98 6.46 2.57 0.63
C ASP A 98 7.26 2.67 -0.69
N GLY A 99 8.10 1.67 -0.97
CA GLY A 99 9.00 1.64 -2.13
C GLY A 99 10.22 2.53 -2.02
N GLY A 100 10.50 3.14 -0.86
CA GLY A 100 11.63 4.06 -0.65
C GLY A 100 13.01 3.42 -0.82
N THR A 101 13.09 2.08 -0.80
CA THR A 101 14.34 1.33 -1.00
C THR A 101 14.55 0.85 -2.44
N HIS A 102 13.58 1.06 -3.34
CA HIS A 102 13.68 0.63 -4.75
C HIS A 102 14.63 1.56 -5.52
N ILE A 103 15.61 0.99 -6.23
CA ILE A 103 16.62 1.76 -6.98
C ILE A 103 16.39 1.65 -8.48
N SER A 104 16.51 0.45 -9.04
CA SER A 104 16.38 0.22 -10.48
C SER A 104 15.34 -0.86 -10.74
N GLN A 105 14.39 -0.58 -11.64
CA GLN A 105 13.42 -1.57 -12.07
C GLN A 105 14.10 -2.64 -12.91
N LEU A 106 13.82 -3.90 -12.60
CA LEU A 106 14.37 -5.10 -13.23
C LEU A 106 13.30 -5.90 -13.98
N TRP A 107 12.03 -5.72 -13.60
CA TRP A 107 10.85 -6.31 -14.24
C TRP A 107 9.67 -5.31 -14.27
N PRO A 108 8.89 -5.23 -15.36
CA PRO A 108 9.16 -5.87 -16.66
C PRO A 108 10.49 -5.37 -17.24
N LEU A 109 11.09 -6.16 -18.13
CA LEU A 109 12.27 -5.71 -18.87
C LEU A 109 11.84 -4.46 -19.64
N SER A 110 12.49 -3.32 -19.37
CA SER A 110 12.26 -2.13 -20.18
C SER A 110 12.78 -2.41 -21.58
N ASP A 111 11.93 -2.25 -22.58
CA ASP A 111 12.35 -2.20 -23.97
C ASP A 111 13.23 -0.95 -24.10
N GLY A 112 14.54 -1.14 -24.29
CA GLY A 112 15.50 -0.04 -24.43
C GLY A 112 15.27 0.78 -25.70
#